data_AF-A0A954U500-F1
#
_entry.id   AF-A0A954U500-F1
#
_cell.length_a   1.000
_cell.length_b   1.000
_cell.length_c   1.000
_cell.angle_alpha   90.00
_cell.angle_beta   90.00
_cell.angle_gamma   90.00
#
_symmetry.space_group_name_H-M   'P 1'
#
loop_
_entity.id
_entity.type
_entity.pdbx_description
1 polymer ?
#
loop_
_entity_poly.entity_id
_entity_poly.type
_entity_poly.pdbx_seq_one_letter_code
_entity_poly.pdbx_strand_id
1 'polypeptide(L)'
;MKRPWQIWLWWLLCLAIVLPAMGWLTVKALELDRAEAAARRDAEVARWQADAARELAEQQELVNSALWRMDWTLTPLIAQEAARPYFVYWPFYPSQADRPDSEGKTSGAKGASQPAPVDSTFPSPLLMQPSEYVLLHFQLTPDEHWTSPQTPADSLQPVAMANGVSVDNMRLSEGRLRELSDAVSYAELVERLPDQWLPAFDPQAARLAMNLSINYNGQLLDANSPNQAVEPSTVLPPLQQRTQQPAAPQSNSPQPAEVPQQAAISQTYGNGLVNANDLPQLDASQQPTGVNLDDYLGGYAANAREQA
;
A
#
# COMPACT_ATOMS: atom_id res chain seq x y z
N MET A 1 -64.70 27.37 -74.02
CA MET A 1 -63.71 26.43 -73.45
C MET A 1 -63.02 26.99 -72.18
N LYS A 2 -63.77 27.48 -71.18
CA LYS A 2 -63.20 28.22 -70.01
C LYS A 2 -63.19 27.44 -68.67
N ARG A 3 -63.42 26.12 -68.66
CA ARG A 3 -63.45 25.32 -67.41
C ARG A 3 -62.17 24.56 -66.99
N PRO A 4 -61.02 24.56 -67.71
CA PRO A 4 -59.86 23.79 -67.25
C PRO A 4 -59.19 24.40 -66.00
N TRP A 5 -59.38 25.70 -65.75
CA TRP A 5 -58.65 26.41 -64.69
C TRP A 5 -59.08 26.02 -63.26
N GLN A 6 -60.35 25.64 -63.05
CA GLN A 6 -60.85 25.22 -61.72
C GLN A 6 -60.28 23.87 -61.27
N ILE A 7 -60.05 22.94 -62.20
CA ILE A 7 -59.49 21.61 -61.89
C ILE A 7 -58.03 21.76 -61.44
N TRP A 8 -57.27 22.61 -62.11
CA TRP A 8 -55.89 22.92 -61.73
C TRP A 8 -55.79 23.57 -60.34
N LEU A 9 -56.74 24.44 -59.96
CA LEU A 9 -56.76 25.05 -58.63
C LEU A 9 -56.99 24.02 -57.52
N TRP A 10 -57.97 23.12 -57.68
CA TRP A 10 -58.20 22.05 -56.70
C TRP A 10 -57.02 21.11 -56.58
N TRP A 11 -56.39 20.77 -57.71
CA TRP A 11 -55.20 19.94 -57.73
C TRP A 11 -54.03 20.61 -56.99
N LEU A 12 -53.77 21.90 -57.25
CA LEU A 12 -52.74 22.66 -56.56
C LEU A 12 -53.05 22.82 -55.06
N LEU A 13 -54.31 23.02 -54.68
CA LEU A 13 -54.71 23.12 -53.29
C LEU A 13 -54.42 21.81 -52.53
N CYS A 14 -54.77 20.67 -53.12
CA CYS A 14 -54.49 19.36 -52.52
C CYS A 14 -52.98 19.11 -52.40
N LEU A 15 -52.21 19.44 -53.45
CA LEU A 15 -50.76 19.36 -53.44
C LEU A 15 -50.14 20.26 -52.36
N ALA A 16 -50.65 21.47 -52.21
CA ALA A 16 -50.20 22.45 -51.23
C ALA A 16 -50.42 22.00 -49.77
N ILE A 17 -51.33 21.05 -49.51
CA ILE A 17 -51.54 20.47 -48.18
C ILE A 17 -50.62 19.27 -47.95
N VAL A 18 -50.43 18.41 -48.95
CA VAL A 18 -49.64 17.17 -48.82
C VAL A 18 -48.14 17.46 -48.67
N LEU A 19 -47.59 18.39 -49.47
CA LEU A 19 -46.17 18.72 -49.44
C LEU A 19 -45.66 19.20 -48.06
N PRO A 20 -46.32 20.13 -47.35
CA PRO A 20 -45.87 20.55 -46.02
C PRO A 20 -46.02 19.45 -44.97
N ALA A 21 -47.07 18.60 -45.06
CA ALA A 21 -47.21 17.46 -44.15
C ALA A 21 -46.06 16.46 -44.32
N MET A 22 -45.71 16.14 -45.56
CA MET A 22 -44.58 15.27 -45.87
C MET A 22 -43.25 15.88 -45.41
N GLY A 23 -43.03 17.18 -45.70
CA GLY A 23 -41.83 17.90 -45.26
C GLY A 23 -41.70 17.94 -43.73
N TRP A 24 -42.81 18.13 -43.01
CA TRP A 24 -42.81 18.11 -41.54
C TRP A 24 -42.44 16.74 -40.97
N LEU A 25 -42.99 15.65 -41.54
CA LEU A 25 -42.60 14.29 -41.14
C LEU A 25 -41.13 14.00 -41.43
N THR A 26 -40.60 14.47 -42.57
CA THR A 26 -39.17 14.34 -42.88
C THR A 26 -38.29 15.09 -41.87
N VAL A 27 -38.67 16.30 -41.46
CA VAL A 27 -37.93 17.04 -40.41
C VAL A 27 -37.97 16.29 -39.08
N LYS A 28 -39.13 15.75 -38.68
CA LYS A 28 -39.25 15.00 -37.43
C LYS A 28 -38.45 13.71 -37.42
N ALA A 29 -38.39 12.99 -38.54
CA ALA A 29 -37.53 11.83 -38.70
C ALA A 29 -36.05 12.21 -38.54
N LEU A 30 -35.60 13.31 -39.18
CA LEU A 30 -34.22 13.78 -39.06
C LEU A 30 -33.86 14.27 -37.65
N GLU A 31 -34.80 14.88 -36.92
CA GLU A 31 -34.61 15.25 -35.51
C GLU A 31 -34.42 14.01 -34.62
N LEU A 32 -35.21 12.96 -34.85
CA LEU A 32 -35.11 11.70 -34.11
C LEU A 32 -33.77 11.01 -34.38
N ASP A 33 -33.36 10.91 -35.64
CA ASP A 33 -32.07 10.31 -36.04
C ASP A 33 -30.89 11.06 -35.40
N ARG A 34 -30.95 12.40 -35.34
CA ARG A 34 -29.93 13.21 -34.67
C ARG A 34 -29.90 12.97 -33.16
N ALA A 35 -31.05 12.85 -32.51
CA ALA A 35 -31.15 12.56 -31.09
C ALA A 35 -30.60 11.16 -30.76
N GLU A 36 -30.92 10.16 -31.59
CA GLU A 36 -30.38 8.81 -31.43
C GLU A 36 -28.86 8.77 -31.66
N ALA A 37 -28.36 9.46 -32.68
CA ALA A 37 -26.93 9.57 -32.94
C ALA A 37 -26.18 10.25 -31.79
N ALA A 38 -26.77 11.27 -31.14
CA ALA A 38 -26.21 11.90 -29.95
C ALA A 38 -26.18 10.92 -28.77
N ALA A 39 -27.30 10.24 -28.49
CA ALA A 39 -27.38 9.26 -27.40
C ALA A 39 -26.36 8.11 -27.55
N ARG A 40 -26.07 7.66 -28.78
CA ARG A 40 -25.05 6.63 -29.04
C ARG A 40 -23.64 7.12 -28.71
N ARG A 41 -23.29 8.35 -29.08
CA ARG A 41 -21.98 8.94 -28.77
C ARG A 41 -21.78 9.10 -27.26
N ASP A 42 -22.81 9.55 -26.57
CA ASP A 42 -22.76 9.71 -25.10
C ASP A 42 -22.59 8.35 -24.41
N ALA A 43 -23.27 7.31 -24.90
CA ALA A 43 -23.12 5.95 -24.39
C ALA A 43 -21.71 5.37 -24.65
N GLU A 44 -21.10 5.68 -25.80
CA GLU A 44 -19.72 5.28 -26.09
C GLU A 44 -18.75 5.96 -25.13
N VAL A 45 -18.84 7.29 -24.95
CA VAL A 45 -17.97 8.04 -24.02
C VAL A 45 -18.09 7.52 -22.59
N ALA A 46 -19.31 7.22 -22.13
CA ALA A 46 -19.53 6.67 -20.80
C ALA A 46 -18.86 5.29 -20.62
N ARG A 47 -18.84 4.44 -21.66
CA ARG A 47 -18.14 3.14 -21.62
C ARG A 47 -16.63 3.33 -21.51
N TRP A 48 -16.05 4.21 -22.33
CA TRP A 48 -14.63 4.54 -22.26
C TRP A 48 -14.21 5.05 -20.87
N GLN A 49 -15.01 5.92 -20.27
CA GLN A 49 -14.75 6.41 -18.91
C GLN A 49 -14.84 5.31 -17.86
N ALA A 50 -15.81 4.40 -17.99
CA ALA A 50 -15.98 3.27 -17.08
C ALA A 50 -14.78 2.31 -17.14
N ASP A 51 -14.25 2.06 -18.33
CA ASP A 51 -13.09 1.18 -18.50
C ASP A 51 -11.81 1.83 -17.97
N ALA A 52 -11.58 3.12 -18.25
CA ALA A 52 -10.45 3.85 -17.66
C ALA A 52 -10.51 3.90 -16.13
N ALA A 53 -11.71 4.05 -15.55
CA ALA A 53 -11.88 4.03 -14.10
C ALA A 53 -11.58 2.65 -13.49
N ARG A 54 -11.88 1.56 -14.20
CA ARG A 54 -11.56 0.19 -13.76
C ARG A 54 -10.05 -0.04 -13.74
N GLU A 55 -9.35 0.36 -14.79
CA GLU A 55 -7.89 0.23 -14.85
C GLU A 55 -7.21 0.97 -13.69
N LEU A 56 -7.67 2.19 -13.38
CA LEU A 56 -7.16 2.94 -12.22
C LEU A 56 -7.46 2.26 -10.90
N ALA A 57 -8.66 1.67 -10.74
CA ALA A 57 -9.03 0.95 -9.54
C ALA A 57 -8.15 -0.30 -9.33
N GLU A 58 -7.87 -1.06 -10.40
CA GLU A 58 -6.98 -2.23 -10.36
C GLU A 58 -5.56 -1.83 -9.97
N GLN A 59 -5.02 -0.75 -10.55
CA GLN A 59 -3.70 -0.23 -10.17
C GLN A 59 -3.64 0.18 -8.68
N GLN A 60 -4.68 0.86 -8.19
CA GLN A 60 -4.77 1.25 -6.78
C GLN A 60 -4.85 0.04 -5.86
N GLU A 61 -5.59 -1.01 -6.23
CA GLU A 61 -5.68 -2.24 -5.45
C GLU A 61 -4.32 -2.93 -5.36
N LEU A 62 -3.58 -3.01 -6.46
CA LEU A 62 -2.22 -3.57 -6.48
C LEU A 62 -1.25 -2.78 -5.59
N VAL A 63 -1.28 -1.44 -5.69
CA VAL A 63 -0.44 -0.56 -4.85
C VAL A 63 -0.79 -0.71 -3.38
N ASN A 64 -2.07 -0.68 -3.03
CA ASN A 64 -2.52 -0.85 -1.65
C ASN A 64 -2.14 -2.22 -1.10
N SER A 65 -2.31 -3.28 -1.90
CA SER A 65 -1.93 -4.65 -1.53
C SER A 65 -0.42 -4.77 -1.27
N ALA A 66 0.39 -4.18 -2.15
CA ALA A 66 1.85 -4.15 -1.97
C ALA A 66 2.24 -3.39 -0.70
N LEU A 67 1.65 -2.21 -0.46
CA LEU A 67 1.92 -1.40 0.72
C LEU A 67 1.53 -2.12 2.01
N TRP A 68 0.38 -2.78 2.04
CA TRP A 68 -0.06 -3.60 3.18
C TRP A 68 0.88 -4.76 3.47
N ARG A 69 1.40 -5.42 2.42
CA ARG A 69 2.39 -6.49 2.60
C ARG A 69 3.70 -5.95 3.17
N MET A 70 4.16 -4.80 2.66
CA MET A 70 5.36 -4.14 3.20
C MET A 70 5.16 -3.75 4.67
N ASP A 71 4.06 -3.09 4.99
CA ASP A 71 3.76 -2.65 6.35
C ASP A 71 3.64 -3.82 7.33
N TRP A 72 2.97 -4.91 6.93
CA TRP A 72 2.86 -6.12 7.74
C TRP A 72 4.23 -6.76 8.02
N THR A 73 5.13 -6.76 7.03
CA THR A 73 6.49 -7.30 7.22
C THR A 73 7.37 -6.40 8.09
N LEU A 74 7.19 -5.09 8.02
CA LEU A 74 8.01 -4.10 8.71
C LEU A 74 7.57 -3.88 10.17
N THR A 75 6.26 -3.93 10.43
CA THR A 75 5.66 -3.68 11.74
C THR A 75 6.31 -4.47 12.88
N PRO A 76 6.50 -5.80 12.81
CA PRO A 76 7.13 -6.54 13.91
C PRO A 76 8.59 -6.12 14.14
N LEU A 77 9.31 -5.72 13.09
CA LEU A 77 10.69 -5.25 13.22
C LEU A 77 10.74 -3.91 13.95
N ILE A 78 9.87 -2.96 13.57
CA ILE A 78 9.76 -1.67 14.24
C ILE A 78 9.32 -1.85 15.69
N ALA A 79 8.32 -2.71 15.94
CA ALA A 79 7.82 -2.97 17.29
C ALA A 79 8.91 -3.58 18.18
N GLN A 80 9.70 -4.51 17.65
CA GLN A 80 10.83 -5.11 18.36
C GLN A 80 11.87 -4.05 18.71
N GLU A 81 12.29 -3.21 17.75
CA GLU A 81 13.29 -2.18 17.98
C GLU A 81 12.80 -1.07 18.92
N ALA A 82 11.55 -0.62 18.78
CA ALA A 82 10.96 0.38 19.66
C ALA A 82 10.80 -0.11 21.11
N ALA A 83 10.63 -1.42 21.31
CA ALA A 83 10.56 -2.03 22.62
C ALA A 83 11.94 -2.26 23.28
N ARG A 84 13.05 -2.10 22.53
CA ARG A 84 14.39 -2.28 23.10
C ARG A 84 14.76 -1.10 23.99
N PRO A 85 15.14 -1.34 25.25
CA PRO A 85 15.66 -0.28 26.10
C PRO A 85 17.06 0.15 25.62
N TYR A 86 17.39 1.43 25.79
CA TYR A 86 18.61 2.04 25.25
C TYR A 86 19.91 1.29 25.61
N PHE A 87 19.99 0.69 26.81
CA PHE A 87 21.19 0.00 27.27
C PHE A 87 21.49 -1.31 26.52
N VAL A 88 20.51 -1.85 25.77
CA VAL A 88 20.72 -3.02 24.89
C VAL A 88 21.60 -2.68 23.68
N TYR A 89 21.75 -1.41 23.33
CA TYR A 89 22.62 -0.97 22.24
C TYR A 89 24.10 -0.85 22.64
N TRP A 90 24.45 -1.16 23.90
CA TRP A 90 25.84 -1.34 24.31
C TRP A 90 26.26 -2.81 24.18
N PRO A 91 27.50 -3.13 23.81
CA PRO A 91 27.94 -4.54 23.68
C PRO A 91 27.73 -5.36 24.95
N PHE A 92 27.86 -4.68 26.09
CA PHE A 92 27.79 -5.24 27.43
C PHE A 92 27.11 -4.23 28.36
N TYR A 93 26.25 -4.70 29.25
CA TYR A 93 25.60 -3.87 30.27
C TYR A 93 25.76 -4.51 31.66
N PRO A 94 25.87 -3.69 32.72
CA PRO A 94 26.01 -4.20 34.08
C PRO A 94 24.72 -4.89 34.54
N SER A 95 24.86 -5.90 35.40
CA SER A 95 23.72 -6.51 36.08
C SER A 95 22.88 -5.45 36.82
N GLN A 96 21.57 -5.63 36.84
CA GLN A 96 20.67 -4.71 37.56
C GLN A 96 20.97 -4.65 39.07
N ALA A 97 21.61 -5.68 39.63
CA ALA A 97 22.01 -5.72 41.03
C ALA A 97 23.12 -4.70 41.37
N ASP A 98 23.90 -4.27 40.38
CA ASP A 98 25.00 -3.31 40.55
C ASP A 98 24.62 -1.88 40.17
N ARG A 99 23.33 -1.62 39.88
CA ARG A 99 22.89 -0.28 39.45
C ARG A 99 22.80 0.66 40.67
N PRO A 100 23.54 1.79 40.66
CA PRO A 100 23.65 2.69 41.81
C PRO A 100 22.36 3.47 42.15
N ASP A 101 21.35 3.41 41.28
CA ASP A 101 20.02 4.03 41.44
C ASP A 101 18.99 3.08 42.08
N SER A 102 19.37 1.83 42.38
CA SER A 102 18.57 0.98 43.25
C SER A 102 18.67 1.52 44.68
N GLU A 103 17.81 2.50 45.01
CA GLU A 103 17.56 3.07 46.35
C GLU A 103 17.01 2.03 47.36
N GLY A 104 17.35 0.75 47.20
CA GLY A 104 17.12 -0.33 48.14
C GLY A 104 18.21 -0.39 49.19
N LYS A 105 18.30 0.63 50.04
CA LYS A 105 18.59 0.52 51.49
C LYS A 105 19.53 -0.65 51.91
N THR A 106 20.75 -0.74 51.38
CA THR A 106 21.82 -1.53 52.01
C THR A 106 22.74 -0.59 52.76
N SER A 107 22.65 -0.71 54.07
CA SER A 107 23.37 0.05 55.07
C SER A 107 24.89 -0.11 54.92
N GLY A 108 25.57 1.02 54.66
CA GLY A 108 26.86 1.33 55.26
C GLY A 108 28.06 0.50 54.82
N ALA A 109 28.64 0.81 53.67
CA ALA A 109 30.06 0.61 53.45
C ALA A 109 30.64 1.76 52.60
N LYS A 110 31.26 2.71 53.29
CA LYS A 110 32.19 3.70 52.73
C LYS A 110 33.36 2.96 52.10
N GLY A 111 33.64 3.19 50.83
CA GLY A 111 34.98 2.96 50.29
C GLY A 111 35.02 2.63 48.81
N ALA A 112 35.50 3.59 48.03
CA ALA A 112 36.07 3.45 46.70
C ALA A 112 35.18 2.82 45.60
N SER A 113 34.91 3.63 44.58
CA SER A 113 34.51 3.24 43.23
C SER A 113 35.53 2.26 42.63
N GLN A 114 35.45 1.01 43.03
CA GLN A 114 36.17 -0.08 42.39
C GLN A 114 35.34 -0.48 41.17
N PRO A 115 35.94 -0.55 39.97
CA PRO A 115 35.23 -0.99 38.77
C PRO A 115 34.57 -2.35 39.06
N ALA A 116 33.29 -2.47 38.73
CA ALA A 116 32.53 -3.70 38.96
C ALA A 116 33.30 -4.90 38.41
N PRO A 117 33.34 -6.04 39.12
CA PRO A 117 34.00 -7.24 38.63
C PRO A 117 33.46 -7.57 37.23
N VAL A 118 34.36 -7.88 36.29
CA VAL A 118 34.02 -8.29 34.91
C VAL A 118 32.98 -9.43 34.90
N ASP A 119 32.94 -10.22 35.98
CA ASP A 119 32.05 -11.34 36.24
C ASP A 119 30.55 -10.99 36.30
N SER A 120 30.16 -9.71 36.44
CA SER A 120 28.75 -9.28 36.56
C SER A 120 28.24 -8.54 35.31
N THR A 121 28.83 -8.81 34.15
CA THR A 121 28.48 -8.14 32.89
C THR A 121 27.71 -9.08 31.98
N PHE A 122 26.57 -8.61 31.47
CA PHE A 122 25.74 -9.38 30.55
C PHE A 122 25.97 -8.90 29.10
N PRO A 123 26.17 -9.83 28.14
CA PRO A 123 26.25 -9.46 26.74
C PRO A 123 24.90 -8.94 26.24
N SER A 124 24.94 -8.01 25.29
CA SER A 124 23.72 -7.55 24.63
C SER A 124 23.01 -8.68 23.88
N PRO A 125 21.67 -8.75 23.95
CA PRO A 125 20.89 -9.59 23.05
C PRO A 125 21.22 -9.37 21.57
N LEU A 126 21.62 -8.16 21.15
CA LEU A 126 22.01 -7.85 19.77
C LEU A 126 23.34 -8.49 19.37
N LEU A 127 24.21 -8.74 20.35
CA LEU A 127 25.47 -9.45 20.15
C LEU A 127 25.24 -10.96 20.01
N MET A 128 24.27 -11.51 20.77
CA MET A 128 23.98 -12.94 20.78
C MET A 128 23.03 -13.38 19.65
N GLN A 129 22.03 -12.56 19.34
CA GLN A 129 20.98 -12.85 18.38
C GLN A 129 20.93 -11.72 17.33
N PRO A 130 21.76 -11.81 16.27
CA PRO A 130 21.69 -10.85 15.18
C PRO A 130 20.31 -10.91 14.53
N SER A 131 19.77 -9.75 14.18
CA SER A 131 18.52 -9.66 13.43
C SER A 131 18.74 -10.12 12.00
N GLU A 132 17.77 -10.84 11.44
CA GLU A 132 17.79 -11.28 10.04
C GLU A 132 17.71 -10.07 9.07
N TYR A 133 16.99 -9.02 9.47
CA TYR A 133 16.69 -7.86 8.63
C TYR A 133 17.53 -6.62 8.96
N VAL A 134 18.29 -6.63 10.07
CA VAL A 134 19.17 -5.53 10.46
C VAL A 134 20.63 -5.99 10.39
N LEU A 135 21.36 -5.44 9.42
CA LEU A 135 22.74 -5.84 9.15
C LEU A 135 23.72 -5.41 10.25
N LEU A 136 23.53 -4.21 10.78
CA LEU A 136 24.41 -3.62 11.79
C LEU A 136 23.65 -2.56 12.60
N HIS A 137 23.76 -2.63 13.92
CA HIS A 137 23.41 -1.51 14.80
C HIS A 137 24.68 -0.71 15.08
N PHE A 138 24.63 0.61 14.97
CA PHE A 138 25.80 1.45 15.21
C PHE A 138 25.40 2.72 15.96
N GLN A 139 26.38 3.31 16.63
CA GLN A 139 26.29 4.60 17.27
C GLN A 139 27.52 5.41 16.88
N LEU A 140 27.27 6.65 16.47
CA LEU A 140 28.31 7.63 16.17
C LEU A 140 28.24 8.73 17.22
N THR A 141 29.35 8.90 17.94
CA THR A 141 29.48 9.95 18.95
C THR A 141 29.98 11.26 18.32
N PRO A 142 29.81 12.42 18.98
CA PRO A 142 30.35 13.69 18.50
C PRO A 142 31.88 13.69 18.32
N ASP A 143 32.58 12.78 19.02
CA ASP A 143 34.03 12.59 18.89
C ASP A 143 34.41 11.71 17.68
N GLU A 144 33.47 11.51 16.74
CA GLU A 144 33.59 10.65 15.55
C GLU A 144 33.90 9.17 15.88
N HIS A 145 33.65 8.75 17.12
CA HIS A 145 33.85 7.37 17.51
C HIS A 145 32.64 6.53 17.12
N TRP A 146 32.87 5.60 16.20
CA TRP A 146 31.93 4.59 15.75
C TRP A 146 31.95 3.39 16.71
N THR A 147 30.79 3.05 17.25
CA THR A 147 30.63 1.88 18.12
C THR A 147 29.45 1.04 17.67
N SER A 148 29.49 -0.27 17.93
CA SER A 148 28.38 -1.17 17.65
C SER A 148 28.23 -2.18 18.80
N PRO A 149 27.00 -2.51 19.24
CA PRO A 149 26.78 -3.59 20.20
C PRO A 149 27.29 -4.95 19.69
N GLN A 150 27.47 -5.10 18.38
CA GLN A 150 27.90 -6.34 17.73
C GLN A 150 29.44 -6.47 17.64
N THR A 151 30.18 -5.40 17.99
CA THR A 151 31.64 -5.35 17.94
C THR A 151 32.20 -5.02 19.33
N PRO A 152 32.25 -5.99 20.26
CA PRO A 152 32.79 -5.74 21.59
C PRO A 152 34.28 -5.43 21.51
N ALA A 153 34.77 -4.62 22.46
CA ALA A 153 36.19 -4.34 22.60
C ALA A 153 37.01 -5.64 22.74
N ASP A 154 38.26 -5.64 22.28
CA ASP A 154 39.13 -6.83 22.27
C ASP A 154 39.24 -7.52 23.63
N SER A 155 39.24 -6.73 24.71
CA SER A 155 39.27 -7.22 26.10
C SER A 155 38.02 -7.99 26.51
N LEU A 156 36.88 -7.74 25.87
CA LEU A 156 35.58 -8.35 26.16
C LEU A 156 35.19 -9.45 25.17
N GLN A 157 35.93 -9.63 24.07
CA GLN A 157 35.69 -10.74 23.13
C GLN A 157 35.77 -12.12 23.78
N PRO A 158 36.72 -12.43 24.69
CA PRO A 158 36.74 -13.72 25.39
C PRO A 158 35.47 -13.97 26.20
N VAL A 159 34.93 -12.91 26.83
CA VAL A 159 33.67 -12.98 27.59
C VAL A 159 32.49 -13.20 26.64
N ALA A 160 32.45 -12.52 25.48
CA ALA A 160 31.43 -12.75 24.46
C ALA A 160 31.42 -14.19 23.95
N MET A 161 32.61 -14.73 23.61
CA MET A 161 32.77 -16.12 23.16
C MET A 161 32.33 -17.13 24.24
N ALA A 162 32.68 -16.87 25.51
CA ALA A 162 32.25 -17.70 26.63
C ALA A 162 30.72 -17.72 26.81
N ASN A 163 30.03 -16.65 26.38
CA ASN A 163 28.56 -16.56 26.38
C ASN A 163 27.91 -17.07 25.08
N GLY A 164 28.67 -17.71 24.18
CA GLY A 164 28.14 -18.36 22.98
C GLY A 164 28.04 -17.47 21.73
N VAL A 165 28.66 -16.29 21.74
CA VAL A 165 28.72 -15.42 20.56
C VAL A 165 29.68 -16.02 19.53
N SER A 166 29.24 -16.11 18.27
CA SER A 166 30.06 -16.60 17.16
C SER A 166 31.17 -15.62 16.78
N VAL A 167 32.41 -16.11 16.65
CA VAL A 167 33.57 -15.34 16.20
C VAL A 167 33.36 -14.80 14.78
N ASP A 168 32.72 -15.59 13.91
CA ASP A 168 32.45 -15.18 12.53
C ASP A 168 31.45 -14.03 12.47
N ASN A 169 30.44 -14.03 13.36
CA ASN A 169 29.48 -12.92 13.45
C ASN A 169 30.14 -11.64 13.96
N MET A 170 31.03 -11.74 14.95
CA MET A 170 31.79 -10.57 15.44
C MET A 170 32.68 -9.99 14.34
N ARG A 171 33.43 -10.84 13.62
CA ARG A 171 34.28 -10.41 12.49
C ARG A 171 33.47 -9.81 11.35
N LEU A 172 32.34 -10.42 11.00
CA LEU A 172 31.45 -9.89 9.97
C LEU A 172 30.90 -8.51 10.36
N SER A 173 30.49 -8.34 11.62
CA SER A 173 29.98 -7.07 12.14
C SER A 173 31.07 -6.00 12.20
N GLU A 174 32.29 -6.38 12.57
CA GLU A 174 33.46 -5.49 12.56
C GLU A 174 33.80 -5.04 11.13
N GLY A 175 33.74 -5.96 10.15
CA GLY A 175 33.91 -5.64 8.74
C GLY A 175 32.86 -4.64 8.25
N ARG A 176 31.58 -4.88 8.57
CA ARG A 176 30.47 -3.96 8.22
C ARG A 176 30.62 -2.60 8.88
N LEU A 177 31.05 -2.54 10.15
CA LEU A 177 31.26 -1.29 10.85
C LEU A 177 32.38 -0.47 10.21
N ARG A 178 33.48 -1.13 9.81
CA ARG A 178 34.58 -0.49 9.08
C ARG A 178 34.15 0.02 7.71
N GLU A 179 33.43 -0.82 6.94
CA GLU A 179 32.88 -0.42 5.64
C GLU A 179 31.95 0.79 5.77
N LEU A 180 31.08 0.79 6.79
CA LEU A 180 30.18 1.90 7.06
C LEU A 180 30.93 3.18 7.47
N SER A 181 31.94 3.06 8.33
CA SER A 181 32.75 4.22 8.76
C SER A 181 33.56 4.82 7.61
N ASP A 182 33.99 4.01 6.66
CA ASP A 182 34.72 4.46 5.47
C ASP A 182 33.79 5.13 4.44
N ALA A 183 32.52 4.69 4.37
CA ALA A 183 31.54 5.20 3.40
C ALA A 183 30.79 6.46 3.87
N VAL A 184 30.73 6.73 5.18
CA VAL A 184 29.90 7.80 5.75
C VAL A 184 30.76 8.84 6.46
N SER A 185 30.74 10.07 5.95
CA SER A 185 31.37 11.23 6.59
C SER A 185 30.47 11.81 7.69
N TYR A 186 30.99 11.92 8.92
CA TYR A 186 30.26 12.56 10.03
C TYR A 186 29.85 14.00 9.68
N ALA A 187 30.76 14.77 9.10
CA ALA A 187 30.50 16.16 8.72
C ALA A 187 29.33 16.27 7.71
N GLU A 188 29.29 15.38 6.71
CA GLU A 188 28.20 15.35 5.72
C GLU A 188 26.87 14.92 6.36
N LEU A 189 26.91 13.99 7.30
CA LEU A 189 25.73 13.52 8.01
C LEU A 189 25.13 14.60 8.90
N VAL A 190 25.97 15.38 9.57
CA VAL A 190 25.55 16.55 10.37
C VAL A 190 25.00 17.66 9.48
N GLU A 191 25.63 17.94 8.32
CA GLU A 191 25.14 18.95 7.37
C GLU A 191 23.76 18.58 6.78
N ARG A 192 23.46 17.28 6.67
CA ARG A 192 22.16 16.78 6.19
C ARG A 192 21.07 16.70 7.26
N LEU A 193 21.40 16.84 8.54
CA LEU A 193 20.38 16.84 9.58
C LEU A 193 19.51 18.09 9.46
N PRO A 194 18.18 17.97 9.56
CA PRO A 194 17.31 19.14 9.52
C PRO A 194 17.60 20.03 10.73
N ASP A 195 17.68 21.35 10.50
CA ASP A 195 17.81 22.35 11.57
C ASP A 195 16.64 22.32 12.57
N GLN A 196 15.52 21.72 12.14
CA GLN A 196 14.29 21.64 12.92
C GLN A 196 14.33 20.43 13.85
N TRP A 197 14.53 20.71 15.13
CA TRP A 197 14.34 19.74 16.19
C TRP A 197 12.87 19.30 16.25
N LEU A 198 12.65 18.01 16.51
CA LEU A 198 11.31 17.53 16.86
C LEU A 198 10.82 18.33 18.08
N PRO A 199 9.55 18.76 18.10
CA PRO A 199 9.00 19.45 19.26
C PRO A 199 9.22 18.58 20.50
N ALA A 200 9.61 19.21 21.61
CA ALA A 200 9.84 18.51 22.86
C ALA A 200 8.63 17.62 23.17
N PHE A 201 8.88 16.33 23.34
CA PHE A 201 7.84 15.36 23.66
C PHE A 201 7.24 15.73 25.02
N ASP A 202 5.98 16.15 25.04
CA ASP A 202 5.22 16.28 26.28
C ASP A 202 4.70 14.88 26.66
N PRO A 203 5.24 14.26 27.72
CA PRO A 203 4.80 12.92 28.15
C PRO A 203 3.32 12.90 28.56
N GLN A 204 2.71 14.05 28.90
CA GLN A 204 1.27 14.11 29.18
C GLN A 204 0.44 14.02 27.90
N ALA A 205 0.84 14.74 26.85
CA ALA A 205 0.20 14.63 25.53
C ALA A 205 0.33 13.23 24.92
N ALA A 206 1.48 12.57 25.10
CA ALA A 206 1.69 11.23 24.57
C ALA A 206 0.90 10.13 25.30
N ARG A 207 0.64 10.30 26.60
CA ARG A 207 -0.28 9.43 27.34
C ARG A 207 -1.72 9.54 26.84
N LEU A 208 -2.13 10.72 26.37
CA LEU A 208 -3.44 10.91 25.72
C LEU A 208 -3.46 10.27 24.33
N ALA A 209 -2.36 10.32 23.57
CA ALA A 209 -2.25 9.71 22.25
C ALA A 209 -2.21 8.17 22.28
N MET A 210 -1.54 7.55 23.25
CA MET A 210 -1.50 6.07 23.36
C MET A 210 -2.83 5.44 23.77
N ASN A 211 -3.76 6.22 24.34
CA ASN A 211 -5.11 5.76 24.65
C ASN A 211 -6.12 6.02 23.50
N LEU A 212 -5.69 6.70 22.43
CA LEU A 212 -6.45 6.81 21.20
C LEU A 212 -6.17 5.56 20.36
N SER A 213 -6.96 4.51 20.59
CA SER A 213 -7.08 3.41 19.64
C SER A 213 -7.54 3.98 18.30
N ILE A 214 -6.61 4.15 17.35
CA ILE A 214 -6.94 4.48 15.97
C ILE A 214 -7.67 3.25 15.41
N ASN A 215 -8.99 3.34 15.26
CA ASN A 215 -9.73 2.38 14.47
C ASN A 215 -9.17 2.43 13.03
N TYR A 216 -9.00 1.27 12.38
CA TYR A 216 -8.54 1.10 10.98
C TYR A 216 -9.24 2.02 9.95
N ASN A 217 -10.35 2.65 10.29
CA ASN A 217 -11.02 3.66 9.47
C ASN A 217 -10.47 5.09 9.62
N GLY A 218 -9.37 5.33 10.35
CA GLY A 218 -8.72 6.64 10.47
C GLY A 218 -9.52 7.70 11.23
N GLN A 219 -10.57 7.29 11.96
CA GLN A 219 -11.40 8.18 12.75
C GLN A 219 -10.85 8.27 14.18
N LEU A 220 -10.45 9.48 14.59
CA LEU A 220 -10.06 9.76 15.97
C LEU A 220 -11.28 9.55 16.88
N LEU A 221 -11.21 8.57 17.78
CA LEU A 221 -12.21 8.40 18.84
C LEU A 221 -12.09 9.58 19.80
N ASP A 222 -13.13 10.38 19.93
CA ASP A 222 -13.13 11.54 20.83
C ASP A 222 -12.97 11.07 22.29
N ALA A 223 -11.79 11.33 22.88
CA ALA A 223 -11.42 10.89 24.22
C ALA A 223 -12.32 11.46 25.34
N ASN A 224 -13.18 12.43 25.01
CA ASN A 224 -14.11 13.08 25.93
C ASN A 224 -15.54 12.54 25.90
N SER A 225 -15.78 11.33 25.39
CA SER A 225 -17.09 10.67 25.49
C SER A 225 -17.14 9.63 26.63
N PRO A 226 -17.45 10.02 27.89
CA PRO A 226 -17.42 9.13 29.05
C PRO A 226 -18.54 8.07 29.12
N ASN A 227 -19.25 7.77 28.03
CA ASN A 227 -20.41 6.86 28.09
C ASN A 227 -20.69 6.01 26.83
N GLN A 228 -19.76 5.88 25.87
CA GLN A 228 -19.92 4.83 24.86
C GLN A 228 -19.31 3.53 25.39
N ALA A 229 -20.08 2.81 26.20
CA ALA A 229 -19.88 1.39 26.38
C ALA A 229 -19.92 0.76 24.98
N VAL A 230 -18.77 0.26 24.53
CA VAL A 230 -18.67 -0.56 23.32
C VAL A 230 -19.47 -1.82 23.59
N GLU A 231 -20.74 -1.82 23.19
CA GLU A 231 -21.46 -3.08 23.05
C GLU A 231 -20.73 -3.89 21.96
N PRO A 232 -20.32 -5.14 22.24
CA PRO A 232 -19.70 -5.99 21.26
C PRO A 232 -20.71 -6.22 20.13
N SER A 233 -20.57 -5.47 19.05
CA SER A 233 -21.35 -5.63 17.84
C SER A 233 -20.88 -6.90 17.13
N THR A 234 -21.28 -8.05 17.64
CA THR A 234 -21.14 -9.37 17.02
C THR A 234 -22.23 -9.57 15.96
N VAL A 235 -22.52 -8.54 15.17
CA VAL A 235 -23.41 -8.65 14.02
C VAL A 235 -22.57 -8.29 12.81
N LEU A 236 -21.97 -9.32 12.21
CA LEU A 236 -21.47 -9.26 10.84
C LEU A 236 -22.58 -8.63 9.97
N PRO A 237 -22.38 -7.45 9.37
CA PRO A 237 -23.31 -6.96 8.37
C PRO A 237 -23.33 -8.00 7.24
N PRO A 238 -24.51 -8.45 6.78
CA PRO A 238 -24.56 -9.29 5.61
C PRO A 238 -23.91 -8.53 4.45
N LEU A 239 -23.03 -9.22 3.71
CA LEU A 239 -22.51 -8.77 2.43
C LEU A 239 -23.69 -8.37 1.55
N GLN A 240 -24.04 -7.08 1.54
CA GLN A 240 -24.91 -6.51 0.54
C GLN A 240 -24.13 -6.57 -0.77
N GLN A 241 -24.40 -7.63 -1.54
CA GLN A 241 -24.08 -7.68 -2.96
C GLN A 241 -24.55 -6.38 -3.58
N ARG A 242 -23.57 -5.55 -3.96
CA ARG A 242 -23.77 -4.32 -4.70
C ARG A 242 -24.14 -4.68 -6.14
N THR A 243 -25.32 -5.23 -6.37
CA THR A 243 -25.99 -5.21 -7.68
C THR A 243 -26.56 -3.81 -7.89
N GLN A 244 -25.68 -2.81 -8.03
CA GLN A 244 -26.06 -1.56 -8.71
C GLN A 244 -25.81 -1.76 -10.19
N GLN A 245 -26.77 -2.45 -10.81
CA GLN A 245 -26.95 -2.48 -12.24
C GLN A 245 -27.59 -1.14 -12.65
N PRO A 246 -26.95 -0.30 -13.48
CA PRO A 246 -27.57 0.92 -13.96
C PRO A 246 -28.81 0.56 -14.78
N ALA A 247 -29.95 1.12 -14.42
CA ALA A 247 -31.19 0.97 -15.14
C ALA A 247 -31.02 1.47 -16.59
N ALA A 248 -31.02 0.54 -17.55
CA ALA A 248 -31.13 0.87 -18.97
C ALA A 248 -32.58 1.30 -19.28
N PRO A 249 -32.79 2.27 -20.18
CA PRO A 249 -34.13 2.69 -20.60
C PRO A 249 -34.84 1.54 -21.33
N GLN A 250 -36.04 1.21 -20.88
CA GLN A 250 -36.92 0.21 -21.47
C GLN A 250 -37.35 0.64 -22.88
N SER A 251 -36.80 0.01 -23.91
CA SER A 251 -37.35 0.05 -25.28
C SER A 251 -38.31 -1.13 -25.46
N ASN A 252 -39.60 -0.84 -25.51
CA ASN A 252 -40.65 -1.78 -25.91
C ASN A 252 -40.45 -2.22 -27.37
N SER A 253 -40.10 -3.49 -27.57
CA SER A 253 -40.24 -4.19 -28.87
C SER A 253 -40.66 -5.65 -28.65
N PRO A 254 -41.39 -6.26 -29.61
CA PRO A 254 -42.11 -7.51 -29.37
C PRO A 254 -41.21 -8.76 -29.47
N GLN A 255 -41.50 -9.69 -28.56
CA GLN A 255 -41.04 -11.07 -28.46
C GLN A 255 -41.12 -11.85 -29.78
N PRO A 256 -40.12 -12.71 -30.06
CA PRO A 256 -40.45 -14.02 -30.59
C PRO A 256 -39.75 -15.19 -29.87
N ALA A 257 -40.58 -16.23 -29.69
CA ALA A 257 -40.29 -17.67 -29.66
C ALA A 257 -39.31 -18.26 -28.62
N GLU A 258 -39.89 -19.17 -27.83
CA GLU A 258 -39.31 -20.14 -26.93
C GLU A 258 -38.27 -21.06 -27.58
N VAL A 259 -37.17 -21.34 -26.87
CA VAL A 259 -36.29 -22.53 -27.02
C VAL A 259 -35.75 -22.88 -25.61
N PRO A 260 -35.55 -24.18 -25.25
CA PRO A 260 -35.86 -24.68 -23.91
C PRO A 260 -34.69 -24.74 -22.92
N GLN A 261 -35.09 -24.90 -21.65
CA GLN A 261 -34.31 -25.20 -20.46
C GLN A 261 -33.19 -26.25 -20.67
N GLN A 262 -31.98 -25.92 -20.21
CA GLN A 262 -30.95 -26.91 -19.85
C GLN A 262 -30.38 -26.64 -18.46
N ALA A 263 -30.67 -27.63 -17.61
CA ALA A 263 -29.90 -28.20 -16.51
C ALA A 263 -28.95 -27.32 -15.68
N ALA A 264 -29.27 -27.28 -14.39
CA ALA A 264 -28.41 -26.91 -13.29
C ALA A 264 -27.07 -27.68 -13.30
N ILE A 265 -25.98 -26.95 -13.13
CA ILE A 265 -24.70 -27.50 -12.67
C ILE A 265 -24.38 -26.80 -11.34
N SER A 266 -24.57 -27.53 -10.26
CA SER A 266 -24.07 -27.20 -8.93
C SER A 266 -22.55 -27.25 -8.95
N GLN A 267 -21.87 -26.13 -8.70
CA GLN A 267 -20.44 -26.13 -8.45
C GLN A 267 -20.16 -26.38 -6.97
N THR A 268 -19.71 -27.61 -6.72
CA THR A 268 -19.05 -28.08 -5.50
C THR A 268 -17.69 -27.38 -5.38
N TYR A 269 -17.51 -26.53 -4.37
CA TYR A 269 -16.19 -26.08 -3.93
C TYR A 269 -15.50 -27.23 -3.18
N GLY A 270 -14.62 -27.94 -3.88
CA GLY A 270 -13.73 -28.93 -3.31
C GLY A 270 -12.41 -28.28 -2.87
N ASN A 271 -12.13 -28.34 -1.56
CA ASN A 271 -10.81 -28.12 -1.00
C ASN A 271 -9.86 -29.23 -1.52
N GLY A 272 -9.02 -28.89 -2.49
CA GLY A 272 -7.91 -29.72 -2.94
C GLY A 272 -6.58 -29.13 -2.46
N LEU A 273 -6.00 -29.74 -1.42
CA LEU A 273 -4.58 -29.56 -1.10
C LEU A 273 -3.76 -30.12 -2.27
N VAL A 274 -3.11 -29.24 -3.01
CA VAL A 274 -2.23 -29.61 -4.12
C VAL A 274 -0.90 -30.12 -3.55
N ASN A 275 -0.54 -31.33 -3.95
CA ASN A 275 0.69 -32.04 -3.59
C ASN A 275 1.89 -31.42 -4.35
N ALA A 276 2.97 -31.09 -3.65
CA ALA A 276 4.08 -30.27 -4.16
C ALA A 276 5.04 -30.99 -5.15
N ASN A 277 4.65 -32.15 -5.71
CA ASN A 277 5.51 -32.95 -6.59
C ASN A 277 5.09 -32.99 -8.08
N ASP A 278 4.00 -32.32 -8.46
CA ASP A 278 3.54 -32.24 -9.87
C ASP A 278 3.86 -30.88 -10.51
N LEU A 279 5.13 -30.47 -10.47
CA LEU A 279 5.62 -29.35 -11.30
C LEU A 279 6.06 -29.89 -12.66
N PRO A 280 5.51 -29.40 -13.78
CA PRO A 280 6.02 -29.72 -15.11
C PRO A 280 7.44 -29.15 -15.26
N GLN A 281 8.38 -29.98 -15.71
CA GLN A 281 9.70 -29.51 -16.12
C GLN A 281 9.54 -28.51 -17.26
N LEU A 282 9.85 -27.25 -16.99
CA LEU A 282 9.96 -26.18 -17.99
C LEU A 282 11.15 -26.49 -18.91
N ASP A 283 10.84 -26.72 -20.17
CA ASP A 283 11.79 -26.86 -21.28
C ASP A 283 12.56 -25.54 -21.46
N ALA A 284 13.87 -25.58 -21.19
CA ALA A 284 14.77 -24.44 -21.22
C ALA A 284 15.18 -23.98 -22.64
N SER A 285 14.46 -24.39 -23.69
CA SER A 285 14.80 -24.10 -25.09
C SER A 285 14.02 -22.95 -25.75
N GLN A 286 13.10 -22.28 -25.05
CA GLN A 286 12.42 -21.10 -25.58
C GLN A 286 13.05 -19.79 -25.05
N GLN A 287 14.10 -19.33 -25.73
CA GLN A 287 14.53 -17.92 -25.63
C GLN A 287 13.48 -17.02 -26.31
N PRO A 288 12.93 -16.02 -25.62
CA PRO A 288 12.09 -15.02 -26.26
C PRO A 288 12.96 -14.15 -27.17
N THR A 289 12.70 -14.24 -28.48
CA THR A 289 13.23 -13.30 -29.47
C THR A 289 12.80 -11.88 -29.08
N GLY A 290 13.78 -10.98 -28.99
CA GLY A 290 13.64 -9.64 -28.43
C GLY A 290 12.47 -8.84 -28.98
N VAL A 291 11.67 -8.31 -28.05
CA VAL A 291 10.71 -7.25 -28.32
C VAL A 291 11.52 -5.97 -28.54
N ASN A 292 11.45 -5.44 -29.75
CA ASN A 292 12.12 -4.21 -30.15
C ASN A 292 11.39 -3.02 -29.53
N LEU A 293 12.07 -2.31 -28.62
CA LEU A 293 11.49 -1.19 -27.85
C LEU A 293 11.19 0.04 -28.74
N ASP A 294 11.72 0.08 -29.96
CA ASP A 294 11.55 1.19 -30.90
C ASP A 294 10.13 1.25 -31.52
N ASP A 295 9.37 0.14 -31.54
CA ASP A 295 8.01 0.11 -32.08
C ASP A 295 6.97 0.80 -31.17
N TYR A 296 7.26 0.96 -29.86
CA TYR A 296 6.31 1.55 -28.91
C TYR A 296 6.39 3.08 -28.80
N LEU A 297 7.45 3.72 -29.31
CA LEU A 297 7.65 5.17 -29.18
C LEU A 297 7.32 5.98 -30.45
N GLY A 298 6.97 5.33 -31.56
CA GLY A 298 6.68 6.00 -32.85
C GLY A 298 5.29 6.64 -33.01
N GLY A 299 4.34 6.36 -32.10
CA GLY A 299 2.92 6.68 -32.32
C GLY A 299 2.42 8.06 -31.86
N TYR A 300 3.14 8.77 -30.99
CA TYR A 300 2.58 9.96 -30.31
C TYR A 300 3.04 11.32 -30.87
N ALA A 301 3.94 11.36 -31.85
CA ALA A 301 4.49 12.63 -32.36
C ALA A 301 3.71 13.26 -33.53
N ALA A 302 2.71 12.59 -34.10
CA ALA A 302 2.08 13.04 -35.35
C ALA A 302 0.88 14.00 -35.19
N ASN A 303 0.25 14.10 -34.01
CA ASN A 303 -1.02 14.84 -33.85
C ASN A 303 -0.88 16.29 -33.30
N ALA A 304 0.35 16.79 -33.11
CA ALA A 304 0.57 18.14 -32.55
C ALA A 304 0.82 19.25 -33.61
N ARG A 305 0.69 18.97 -34.91
CA ARG A 305 1.02 19.91 -35.99
C ARG A 305 -0.14 20.40 -36.88
N GLU A 306 -1.38 20.02 -36.61
CA GLU A 306 -2.56 20.46 -37.40
C GLU A 306 -3.48 21.45 -36.67
N GLN A 307 -3.07 22.03 -35.53
CA GLN A 307 -3.88 23.03 -34.80
C GLN A 307 -3.12 24.33 -34.48
N ALA A 308 -2.18 24.74 -35.33
CA ALA A 308 -1.56 26.07 -35.29
C ALA A 308 -1.59 26.74 -36.66
#